data_AF-A0A2S2Q1J1-F1
#
_entry.id   AF-A0A2S2Q1J1-F1
#
_cell.length_a   1.000
_cell.length_b   1.000
_cell.length_c   1.000
_cell.angle_alpha   90.00
_cell.angle_beta   90.00
_cell.angle_gamma   90.00
#
_symmetry.space_group_name_H-M   'P 1'
#
loop_
_entity.id
_entity.type
_entity.pdbx_description
1 polymer ?
#
loop_
_entity_poly.entity_id
_entity_poly.type
_entity_poly.pdbx_seq_one_letter_code
_entity_poly.pdbx_strand_id
1 'polypeptide(L)'
;MSKFNMDLGKAMVSVNIILNEISNLEFRKCLEVYYGKHIPTELVLPKFYLDDCYNEIMKKIRQCVFDRKIWVSLVVTTDAEDRYKASLIIGTLEEHAAIFLLNTKTLGKTNHSMLSTFFDKFLRTSWPMG
;
A
#
# COMPACT_ATOMS: atom_id res chain seq x y z
N MET A 1 -18.31 6.40 -13.30
CA MET A 1 -16.90 6.18 -12.89
C MET A 1 -16.00 6.60 -14.05
N SER A 2 -14.99 7.46 -13.87
CA SER A 2 -14.15 7.93 -14.99
C SER A 2 -12.86 7.12 -15.09
N LYS A 3 -12.68 6.37 -16.18
CA LYS A 3 -11.44 5.64 -16.53
C LYS A 3 -10.18 6.52 -16.41
N PHE A 4 -10.33 7.81 -16.71
CA PHE A 4 -9.27 8.81 -16.58
C PHE A 4 -8.74 8.97 -15.14
N ASN A 5 -9.62 9.03 -14.12
CA ASN A 5 -9.18 9.21 -12.73
C ASN A 5 -8.37 7.99 -12.25
N MET A 6 -8.77 6.79 -12.67
CA MET A 6 -8.04 5.57 -12.35
C MET A 6 -6.66 5.56 -13.01
N ASP A 7 -6.59 5.90 -14.29
CA ASP A 7 -5.33 5.89 -15.05
C ASP A 7 -4.37 6.98 -14.54
N LEU A 8 -4.89 8.17 -14.19
CA LEU A 8 -4.12 9.25 -13.58
C LEU A 8 -3.53 8.85 -12.22
N GLY A 9 -4.33 8.26 -11.34
CA GLY A 9 -3.86 7.80 -10.03
C GLY A 9 -2.80 6.70 -10.14
N LYS A 10 -2.99 5.74 -11.05
CA LYS A 10 -1.98 4.70 -11.36
C LYS A 10 -0.69 5.30 -11.88
N ALA A 11 -0.75 6.27 -12.80
CA ALA A 11 0.43 6.93 -13.33
C ALA A 11 1.22 7.64 -12.22
N MET A 12 0.56 8.45 -11.39
CA MET A 12 1.22 9.18 -10.29
C MET A 12 1.94 8.25 -9.32
N VAL A 13 1.29 7.17 -8.87
CA VAL A 13 1.93 6.18 -7.98
C VAL A 13 3.10 5.49 -8.66
N SER A 14 2.98 5.15 -9.94
CA SER A 14 4.04 4.46 -10.69
C SER A 14 5.33 5.29 -10.81
N VAL A 15 5.23 6.62 -10.78
CA VAL A 15 6.39 7.53 -10.82
C VAL A 15 6.72 8.15 -9.46
N ASN A 16 6.21 7.59 -8.36
CA ASN A 16 6.42 8.08 -6.98
C ASN A 16 6.01 9.53 -6.76
N ILE A 17 5.01 10.04 -7.48
CA ILE A 17 4.44 11.36 -7.22
C ILE A 17 3.45 11.25 -6.06
N ILE A 18 3.67 12.06 -5.02
CA ILE A 18 2.77 12.16 -3.87
C ILE A 18 1.42 12.72 -4.35
N LEU A 19 0.31 12.10 -3.96
CA LEU A 19 -1.02 12.50 -4.45
C LEU A 19 -1.38 13.96 -4.12
N ASN A 20 -0.82 14.50 -3.05
CA ASN A 20 -0.98 15.91 -2.66
C ASN A 20 -0.38 16.88 -3.69
N GLU A 21 0.55 16.44 -4.56
CA GLU A 21 1.06 17.26 -5.66
C GLU A 21 -0.04 17.66 -6.64
N ILE A 22 -1.17 16.92 -6.69
CA ILE A 22 -2.32 17.28 -7.53
C ILE A 22 -3.05 18.55 -7.06
N SER A 23 -2.81 18.96 -5.82
CA SER A 23 -3.33 20.20 -5.26
C SER A 23 -2.48 21.41 -5.65
N ASN A 24 -1.30 21.20 -6.26
CA ASN A 24 -0.52 22.28 -6.85
C ASN A 24 -1.29 22.90 -8.02
N LEU A 25 -1.53 24.21 -7.94
CA LEU A 25 -2.37 24.94 -8.89
C LEU A 25 -1.85 24.87 -10.34
N GLU A 26 -0.54 25.00 -10.54
CA GLU A 26 0.05 25.03 -11.88
C GLU A 26 0.10 23.64 -12.50
N PHE A 27 0.45 22.61 -11.71
CA PHE A 27 0.38 21.22 -12.14
C PHE A 27 -1.05 20.83 -12.52
N ARG A 28 -2.02 21.21 -11.69
CA ARG A 28 -3.44 20.94 -11.93
C ARG A 28 -3.95 21.64 -13.19
N LYS A 29 -3.71 22.95 -13.33
CA LYS A 29 -4.10 23.73 -14.52
C LYS A 29 -3.50 23.13 -15.79
N CYS A 30 -2.23 22.72 -15.76
CA CYS A 30 -1.57 22.06 -16.88
C CYS A 30 -2.36 20.82 -17.31
N LEU A 31 -2.69 19.94 -16.36
CA LEU A 31 -3.49 18.74 -16.64
C LEU A 31 -4.91 19.09 -17.15
N GLU A 32 -5.57 20.08 -16.55
CA GLU A 32 -6.92 20.50 -16.96
C GLU A 32 -6.93 21.04 -18.41
N VAL A 33 -5.95 21.87 -18.76
CA VAL A 33 -5.81 22.49 -20.09
C VAL A 33 -5.55 21.45 -21.16
N TYR A 34 -4.57 20.57 -20.95
CA TYR A 34 -4.16 19.62 -22.00
C TYR A 34 -5.10 18.43 -22.15
N TYR A 35 -5.75 17.99 -21.07
CA TYR A 35 -6.66 16.84 -21.13
C TYR A 35 -8.14 17.22 -21.26
N GLY A 36 -8.49 18.51 -21.13
CA GLY A 36 -9.86 19.00 -21.22
C GLY A 36 -10.80 18.37 -20.19
N LYS A 37 -10.25 17.92 -19.05
CA LYS A 37 -10.96 17.20 -17.99
C LYS A 37 -10.71 17.87 -16.65
N HIS A 38 -11.76 17.96 -15.85
CA HIS A 38 -11.63 18.36 -14.45
C HIS A 38 -10.79 17.35 -13.68
N ILE A 39 -9.77 17.84 -12.97
CA ILE A 39 -8.84 16.99 -12.22
C ILE A 39 -9.41 16.71 -10.81
N PRO A 40 -9.49 15.45 -10.36
CA PRO A 40 -9.93 15.15 -9.01
C PRO A 40 -8.96 15.71 -7.96
N THR A 41 -9.47 16.01 -6.77
CA THR A 41 -8.64 16.39 -5.63
C THR A 41 -7.86 15.20 -5.07
N GLU A 42 -6.82 15.47 -4.30
CA GLU A 42 -5.99 14.52 -3.57
C GLU A 42 -6.80 13.58 -2.66
N LEU A 43 -7.96 14.03 -2.16
CA LEU A 43 -8.87 13.23 -1.32
C LEU A 43 -9.80 12.32 -2.14
N VAL A 44 -10.05 12.69 -3.38
CA VAL A 44 -10.99 12.03 -4.27
C VAL A 44 -10.28 11.01 -5.15
N LEU A 45 -9.06 11.32 -5.60
CA LEU A 45 -8.27 10.46 -6.46
C LEU A 45 -8.04 9.05 -5.86
N PRO A 46 -7.60 8.86 -4.59
CA PRO A 46 -7.43 7.54 -3.99
C PRO A 46 -8.69 6.68 -4.05
N LYS A 47 -9.87 7.28 -3.86
CA LYS A 47 -11.15 6.54 -3.85
C LYS A 47 -11.45 5.83 -5.18
N PHE A 48 -10.81 6.25 -6.27
CA PHE A 48 -11.06 5.71 -7.60
C PHE A 48 -10.07 4.66 -8.08
N TYR A 49 -8.88 4.58 -7.48
CA TYR A 49 -7.83 3.66 -7.95
C TYR A 49 -7.22 2.82 -6.85
N LEU A 50 -7.38 3.19 -5.57
CA LEU A 50 -6.63 2.58 -4.47
C LEU A 50 -7.00 1.10 -4.29
N ASP A 51 -8.28 0.75 -4.34
CA ASP A 51 -8.74 -0.62 -4.18
C ASP A 51 -8.24 -1.51 -5.33
N ASP A 52 -8.38 -1.04 -6.58
CA ASP A 52 -7.91 -1.78 -7.76
C ASP A 52 -6.38 -1.94 -7.74
N CYS A 53 -5.65 -0.87 -7.39
CA CYS A 53 -4.20 -0.91 -7.29
C CYS A 53 -3.74 -1.85 -6.18
N TYR A 54 -4.38 -1.78 -5.01
CA TYR A 54 -4.11 -2.67 -3.89
C TYR A 54 -4.33 -4.13 -4.29
N ASN A 55 -5.47 -4.45 -4.89
CA ASN A 55 -5.80 -5.81 -5.32
C ASN A 55 -4.82 -6.34 -6.36
N GLU A 56 -4.43 -5.52 -7.34
CA GLU A 56 -3.44 -5.88 -8.36
C GLU A 56 -2.04 -6.13 -7.76
N ILE A 57 -1.59 -5.27 -6.86
CA ILE A 57 -0.30 -5.44 -6.17
C ILE A 57 -0.33 -6.68 -5.27
N MET A 58 -1.40 -6.88 -4.49
CA MET A 58 -1.56 -8.06 -3.66
C MET A 58 -1.59 -9.35 -4.49
N LYS A 59 -2.23 -9.32 -5.66
CA LYS A 59 -2.22 -10.43 -6.62
C LYS A 59 -0.80 -10.72 -7.10
N LYS A 60 -0.03 -9.71 -7.49
CA LYS A 60 1.38 -9.88 -7.89
C LYS A 60 2.23 -10.45 -6.76
N ILE A 61 2.08 -9.93 -5.53
CA ILE A 61 2.81 -10.45 -4.37
C ILE A 61 2.46 -11.92 -4.13
N ARG A 62 1.16 -12.27 -4.14
CA ARG A 62 0.69 -13.66 -4.00
C ARG A 62 1.27 -14.57 -5.07
N GLN A 63 1.31 -14.13 -6.32
CA GLN A 63 1.94 -14.87 -7.41
C GLN A 63 3.45 -15.02 -7.23
N CYS A 64 4.14 -13.97 -6.78
CA CYS A 64 5.57 -13.99 -6.53
C CYS A 64 5.97 -14.98 -5.44
N VAL A 65 5.12 -15.20 -4.43
CA VAL A 65 5.42 -16.11 -3.31
C VAL A 65 4.73 -17.47 -3.42
N PHE A 66 3.87 -17.67 -4.41
CA PHE A 66 3.14 -18.92 -4.63
C PHE A 66 4.11 -20.08 -4.88
N ASP A 67 3.86 -21.21 -4.22
CA ASP A 67 4.67 -22.44 -4.31
C ASP A 67 6.16 -22.25 -3.99
N ARG A 68 6.50 -21.22 -3.21
CA ARG A 68 7.86 -20.95 -2.74
C ARG A 68 7.94 -21.11 -1.24
N LYS A 69 9.15 -21.41 -0.75
CA LYS A 69 9.45 -21.31 0.68
C LYS A 69 9.43 -19.83 1.06
N ILE A 70 8.61 -19.47 2.04
CA ILE A 70 8.47 -18.08 2.49
C ILE A 70 8.92 -17.92 3.94
N TRP A 71 9.27 -16.69 4.29
CA TRP A 71 9.35 -16.23 5.66
C TRP A 71 8.39 -15.06 5.86
N VAL A 72 7.83 -14.97 7.06
CA VAL A 72 6.97 -13.87 7.46
C VAL A 72 7.53 -13.30 8.75
N SER A 73 7.72 -11.98 8.80
CA SER A 73 8.25 -11.28 9.97
C SER A 73 7.32 -10.16 10.40
N LEU A 74 7.08 -10.08 11.70
CA LEU A 74 6.44 -8.95 12.34
C LEU A 74 7.52 -8.10 13.00
N VAL A 75 7.76 -6.90 12.46
CA VAL A 75 8.76 -5.97 12.99
C VAL A 75 8.05 -4.85 13.72
N VAL A 76 8.36 -4.67 15.01
CA VAL A 76 7.86 -3.55 15.80
C VAL A 76 9.01 -2.55 15.97
N THR A 77 8.82 -1.32 15.50
CA THR A 77 9.76 -0.21 15.65
C THR A 77 9.13 0.89 16.49
N THR A 78 9.92 1.59 17.30
CA THR A 78 9.45 2.79 18.03
C THR A 78 9.94 4.03 17.28
N ASP A 79 9.06 5.01 17.05
CA ASP A 79 9.45 6.29 16.46
C ASP A 79 9.96 7.28 17.53
N ALA A 80 10.44 8.44 17.09
CA ALA A 80 10.96 9.48 17.98
C ALA A 80 9.90 10.10 18.92
N GLU A 81 8.62 9.79 18.71
CA GLU A 81 7.47 10.24 19.52
C GLU A 81 6.94 9.10 20.42
N ASP A 82 7.75 8.06 20.66
CA ASP A 82 7.40 6.88 21.47
C ASP A 82 6.17 6.10 20.96
N ARG A 83 5.82 6.22 19.67
CA ARG A 83 4.76 5.43 19.06
C ARG A 83 5.34 4.12 18.52
N TYR A 84 4.69 3.02 18.87
CA TYR A 84 5.03 1.71 18.33
C TYR A 84 4.44 1.59 16.93
N LYS A 85 5.23 1.10 15.97
CA LYS A 85 4.82 0.85 14.59
C LYS A 85 5.12 -0.60 14.25
N ALA A 86 4.07 -1.38 14.06
CA ALA A 86 4.17 -2.79 13.68
C ALA A 86 4.02 -2.95 12.17
N SER A 87 5.01 -3.59 11.56
CA SER A 87 5.12 -3.80 10.12
C SER A 87 5.17 -5.29 9.82
N LEU A 88 4.31 -5.76 8.92
CA LEU A 88 4.31 -7.15 8.45
C LEU A 88 5.06 -7.25 7.13
N ILE A 89 6.12 -8.05 7.13
CA ILE A 89 6.98 -8.28 5.98
C ILE A 89 6.88 -9.74 5.58
N ILE A 90 6.73 -9.99 4.29
CA ILE A 90 6.82 -11.32 3.70
C ILE A 90 7.99 -11.36 2.73
N GLY A 91 8.71 -12.47 2.69
CA GLY A 91 9.74 -12.69 1.69
C GLY A 91 9.86 -14.14 1.27
N THR A 92 10.54 -14.36 0.16
CA THR A 92 10.91 -15.70 -0.34
C THR A 92 12.26 -16.12 0.25
N LEU A 93 12.43 -17.43 0.50
CA LEU A 93 13.66 -18.05 0.97
C LEU A 93 14.47 -18.57 -0.24
N GLU A 94 14.97 -17.64 -1.05
CA GLU A 94 15.73 -17.91 -2.28
C GLU A 94 16.95 -16.96 -2.37
N GLU A 95 17.92 -17.28 -3.22
CA GLU A 95 19.13 -16.47 -3.42
C GLU A 95 18.81 -15.04 -3.88
N HIS A 96 17.79 -14.89 -4.73
CA HIS A 96 17.23 -13.61 -5.16
C HIS A 96 15.87 -13.38 -4.47
N ALA A 97 15.92 -13.17 -3.16
CA ALA A 97 14.72 -13.03 -2.35
C ALA A 97 13.89 -11.79 -2.74
N ALA A 98 12.65 -12.02 -3.17
CA ALA A 98 11.64 -10.97 -3.21
C ALA A 98 11.15 -10.68 -1.78
N ILE A 99 11.12 -9.41 -1.38
CA ILE A 99 10.70 -8.96 -0.05
C ILE A 99 9.62 -7.89 -0.23
N PHE A 100 8.51 -8.03 0.49
CA PHE A 100 7.36 -7.13 0.41
C PHE A 100 6.90 -6.70 1.80
N LEU A 101 6.69 -5.39 1.98
CA LEU A 101 5.97 -4.85 3.13
C LEU A 101 4.47 -4.92 2.84
N LEU A 102 3.75 -5.79 3.55
CA LEU A 102 2.33 -6.02 3.32
C LEU A 102 1.45 -4.99 4.01
N ASN A 103 1.81 -4.63 5.24
CA ASN A 103 1.02 -3.73 6.04
C ASN A 103 1.84 -3.08 7.13
N THR A 104 1.42 -1.90 7.55
CA THR A 104 1.99 -1.21 8.70
C THR A 104 0.89 -0.57 9.52
N LYS A 105 0.98 -0.67 10.84
CA LYS A 105 0.04 -0.05 11.76
C LYS A 105 0.76 0.59 12.93
N THR A 106 0.33 1.80 13.29
CA THR A 106 0.69 2.40 14.57
C THR A 106 -0.09 1.73 15.70
N LEU A 107 0.61 1.33 16.74
CA LEU A 107 0.11 0.71 17.95
C LEU A 107 0.32 1.66 19.13
N GLY A 108 -0.57 1.57 20.13
CA GLY A 108 -0.32 2.13 21.45
C GLY A 108 0.64 1.26 22.26
N LYS A 109 0.47 1.19 23.60
CA LYS A 109 1.19 0.21 24.43
C LYS A 109 0.97 -1.21 23.92
N THR A 110 2.05 -1.91 23.58
CA THR A 110 2.00 -3.28 23.05
C THR A 110 2.20 -4.33 24.14
N ASN A 111 1.44 -5.43 24.07
CA ASN A 111 1.72 -6.67 24.81
C ASN A 111 1.76 -7.85 23.83
N HIS A 112 2.30 -9.00 24.25
CA HIS A 112 2.45 -10.17 23.38
C HIS A 112 1.13 -10.67 22.77
N SER A 113 0.02 -10.59 23.51
CA SER A 113 -1.30 -11.01 23.03
C SER A 113 -1.83 -10.11 21.90
N MET A 114 -1.64 -8.79 22.02
CA MET A 114 -1.98 -7.83 20.96
C MET A 114 -1.18 -8.09 19.68
N LEU A 115 0.11 -8.45 19.79
CA LEU A 115 0.93 -8.75 18.62
C LEU A 115 0.53 -10.05 17.94
N SER A 116 0.18 -11.10 18.69
CA SER A 116 -0.35 -12.35 18.12
C SER A 116 -1.68 -12.13 17.41
N THR A 117 -2.61 -11.43 18.08
CA THR A 117 -3.93 -11.11 17.50
C THR A 117 -3.79 -10.23 16.25
N PHE A 118 -2.85 -9.29 16.29
CA PHE A 118 -2.46 -8.48 15.14
C PHE A 118 -2.05 -9.40 13.99
N PHE A 119 -1.00 -10.20 14.18
CA PHE A 119 -0.47 -11.13 13.19
C PHE A 119 -1.55 -12.01 12.54
N ASP A 120 -2.39 -12.64 13.35
CA ASP A 120 -3.49 -13.50 12.87
C ASP A 120 -4.49 -12.73 12.00
N LYS A 121 -4.86 -11.51 12.41
CA LYS A 121 -5.76 -10.65 11.65
C LYS A 121 -5.14 -10.23 10.32
N PHE A 122 -3.82 -9.98 10.27
CA PHE A 122 -3.14 -9.64 9.01
C PHE A 122 -3.07 -10.83 8.07
N LEU A 123 -2.73 -12.02 8.56
CA LEU A 123 -2.73 -13.21 7.72
C LEU A 123 -4.11 -13.45 7.11
N ARG A 124 -5.19 -13.35 7.90
CA ARG A 124 -6.56 -13.50 7.38
C ARG A 124 -6.94 -12.44 6.33
N THR A 125 -6.44 -11.22 6.48
CA THR A 125 -6.74 -10.13 5.53
C THR A 125 -5.95 -10.30 4.23
N SER A 126 -4.67 -10.63 4.33
CA SER A 126 -3.76 -10.77 3.18
C SER A 126 -3.91 -12.12 2.47
N TRP A 127 -4.30 -13.18 3.20
CA TRP A 127 -4.48 -14.56 2.76
C TRP A 127 -5.79 -15.15 3.32
N PRO A 128 -6.95 -14.77 2.73
CA PRO A 128 -8.25 -15.20 3.25
C PRO A 128 -8.52 -16.71 3.10
N MET A 129 -7.74 -17.43 2.28
CA MET A 129 -7.95 -18.86 2.00
C MET A 129 -6.96 -19.80 2.69
N GLY A 130 -6.01 -19.27 3.49
CA GLY A 130 -4.90 -20.05 4.04
C GLY A 130 -3.73 -20.13 3.08
#